data_AF-A0A3A8KPZ6-F1
#
_entry.id   AF-A0A3A8KPZ6-F1
#
_cell.length_a   1.000
_cell.length_b   1.000
_cell.length_c   1.000
_cell.angle_alpha   90.00
_cell.angle_beta   90.00
_cell.angle_gamma   90.00
#
_symmetry.space_group_name_H-M   'P 1'
#
loop_
_entity.id
_entity.type
_entity.pdbx_description
1 polymer ?
#
loop_
_entity_poly.entity_id
_entity_poly.type
_entity_poly.pdbx_seq_one_letter_code
_entity_poly.pdbx_strand_id
1 'polypeptide(L)'
;MRLKPVFAAMALLSTAALADEKLNPIQKEAKASFEKSISSALNAANTACGTKLKVKTRFHLFNPEEWDGASYASHCGELLNGVASMCERPASKKAIARKVTGVACLFPRPPLFPKGTQPALFGALDCTNPANKKSCYSNTAPRHIMLWKGVLTYDMHKDDANIADTTRAVLEEAMK
;
A
#
# COMPACT_ATOMS: atom_id res chain seq x y z
N MET A 1 -4.12 -4.71 51.81
CA MET A 1 -3.70 -4.46 50.41
C MET A 1 -4.39 -5.48 49.50
N ARG A 2 -5.24 -5.03 48.56
CA ARG A 2 -5.90 -5.91 47.58
C ARG A 2 -5.12 -5.84 46.27
N LEU A 3 -4.46 -6.92 45.88
CA LEU A 3 -3.85 -7.05 44.55
C LEU A 3 -4.95 -7.17 43.49
N LYS A 4 -4.97 -6.24 42.53
CA LYS A 4 -5.82 -6.33 41.34
C LYS A 4 -5.10 -7.21 40.31
N PRO A 5 -5.76 -8.19 39.68
CA PRO A 5 -5.19 -8.91 38.56
C PRO A 5 -5.22 -8.01 37.31
N VAL A 6 -4.04 -7.69 36.79
CA VAL A 6 -3.90 -7.08 35.47
C VAL A 6 -4.08 -8.19 34.44
N PHE A 7 -5.25 -8.23 33.80
CA PHE A 7 -5.46 -9.05 32.61
C PHE A 7 -4.72 -8.42 31.44
N ALA A 8 -3.56 -8.98 31.11
CA ALA A 8 -2.89 -8.72 29.84
C ALA A 8 -3.73 -9.35 28.72
N ALA A 9 -4.59 -8.55 28.08
CA ALA A 9 -5.28 -8.97 26.87
C ALA A 9 -4.25 -9.00 25.72
N MET A 10 -3.68 -10.17 25.44
CA MET A 10 -3.03 -10.46 24.17
C MET A 10 -4.07 -10.25 23.07
N ALA A 11 -3.95 -9.13 22.35
CA ALA A 11 -4.71 -8.91 21.13
C ALA A 11 -4.27 -9.95 20.10
N LEU A 12 -4.97 -11.09 20.06
CA LEU A 12 -4.91 -12.03 18.97
C LEU A 12 -5.27 -11.28 17.68
N LEU A 13 -4.25 -10.98 16.88
CA LEU A 13 -4.39 -10.54 15.49
C LEU A 13 -5.25 -11.58 14.79
N SER A 14 -6.55 -11.29 14.71
CA SER A 14 -7.51 -12.12 14.01
C SER A 14 -7.23 -11.96 12.53
N THR A 15 -6.30 -12.77 12.03
CA THR A 15 -6.12 -13.02 10.61
C THR A 15 -7.40 -13.66 10.12
N ALA A 16 -8.33 -12.85 9.62
CA ALA A 16 -9.42 -13.34 8.82
C ALA A 16 -8.80 -14.06 7.61
N ALA A 17 -8.84 -15.38 7.65
CA ALA A 17 -8.49 -16.27 6.56
C ALA A 17 -9.40 -15.93 5.37
N LEU A 18 -8.88 -15.09 4.47
CA LEU A 18 -9.40 -14.99 3.12
C LEU A 18 -8.76 -16.14 2.35
N ALA A 19 -9.62 -17.05 1.87
CA ALA A 19 -9.40 -18.09 0.88
C ALA A 19 -7.92 -18.49 0.66
N ASP A 20 -7.56 -19.72 1.06
CA ASP A 20 -6.24 -20.36 0.86
C ASP A 20 -5.66 -20.07 -0.54
N GLU A 21 -4.95 -18.95 -0.63
CA GLU A 21 -4.04 -18.65 -1.73
C GLU A 21 -3.02 -19.79 -1.66
N LYS A 22 -2.99 -20.67 -2.67
CA LYS A 22 -2.10 -21.84 -2.68
C LYS A 22 -0.67 -21.37 -2.91
N LEU A 23 -0.05 -20.88 -1.85
CA LEU A 23 1.32 -20.39 -1.81
C LEU A 23 2.28 -21.58 -1.64
N ASN A 24 3.40 -21.55 -2.36
CA ASN A 24 4.51 -22.44 -2.08
C ASN A 24 5.23 -22.03 -0.77
N PRO A 25 6.12 -22.86 -0.20
CA PRO A 25 6.79 -22.53 1.08
C PRO A 25 7.51 -21.19 1.08
N ILE A 26 8.26 -20.87 0.02
CA ILE A 26 9.00 -19.60 -0.12
C ILE A 26 8.02 -18.41 -0.08
N GLN A 27 6.90 -18.49 -0.79
CA GLN A 27 5.88 -17.45 -0.81
C GLN A 27 5.19 -17.28 0.56
N LYS A 28 5.00 -18.37 1.32
CA LYS A 28 4.45 -18.31 2.69
C LYS A 28 5.42 -17.60 3.64
N GLU A 29 6.70 -17.96 3.59
CA GLU A 29 7.75 -17.33 4.40
C GLU A 29 7.90 -15.85 4.05
N ALA A 30 7.95 -15.52 2.75
CA ALA A 30 8.02 -14.15 2.27
C ALA A 30 6.81 -13.32 2.71
N LYS A 31 5.60 -13.90 2.68
CA LYS A 31 4.36 -13.26 3.16
C LYS A 31 4.40 -12.98 4.66
N ALA A 32 4.82 -13.96 5.47
CA ALA A 32 4.93 -13.76 6.92
C ALA A 32 5.98 -12.69 7.26
N SER A 33 7.13 -12.72 6.58
CA SER A 33 8.18 -11.71 6.73
C SER A 33 7.69 -10.32 6.32
N PHE A 34 6.96 -10.22 5.22
CA PHE A 34 6.33 -8.99 4.75
C PHE A 34 5.39 -8.39 5.79
N GLU A 35 4.42 -9.18 6.24
CA GLU A 35 3.39 -8.74 7.18
C GLU A 35 4.02 -8.25 8.49
N LYS A 36 5.04 -8.96 8.98
CA LYS A 36 5.83 -8.53 10.15
C LYS A 36 6.51 -7.18 9.87
N SER A 37 7.17 -7.04 8.73
CA SER A 37 7.97 -5.87 8.38
C SER A 37 7.12 -4.61 8.20
N ILE A 38 5.93 -4.72 7.60
CA ILE A 38 5.04 -3.56 7.37
C ILE A 38 4.16 -3.23 8.58
N SER A 39 4.10 -4.10 9.60
CA SER A 39 3.17 -3.98 10.73
C SER A 39 3.27 -2.64 11.47
N SER A 40 4.50 -2.14 11.67
CA SER A 40 4.73 -0.85 12.33
C SER A 40 4.18 0.32 11.50
N ALA A 41 4.49 0.38 10.20
CA ALA A 41 3.99 1.41 9.30
C ALA A 41 2.46 1.35 9.15
N LEU A 42 1.87 0.16 9.08
CA LEU A 42 0.42 -0.03 9.03
C LEU A 42 -0.25 0.47 10.32
N ASN A 43 0.32 0.16 11.48
CA ASN A 43 -0.17 0.65 12.76
C ASN A 43 -0.04 2.16 12.89
N ALA A 44 1.07 2.74 12.41
CA ALA A 44 1.27 4.19 12.38
C ALA A 44 0.22 4.89 11.51
N ALA A 45 -0.01 4.39 10.29
CA ALA A 45 -1.05 4.92 9.40
C ALA A 45 -2.45 4.80 10.03
N ASN A 46 -2.79 3.65 10.61
CA ASN A 46 -4.06 3.45 11.29
C ASN A 46 -4.26 4.38 12.48
N THR A 47 -3.21 4.59 13.28
CA THR A 47 -3.25 5.48 14.44
C THR A 47 -3.38 6.94 14.00
N ALA A 48 -2.56 7.38 13.05
CA ALA A 48 -2.57 8.75 12.52
C ALA A 48 -3.94 9.09 11.92
N CYS A 49 -4.49 8.18 11.12
CA CYS A 49 -5.73 8.40 10.38
C CYS A 49 -7.00 8.03 11.15
N GLY A 50 -6.90 7.30 12.27
CA GLY A 50 -8.08 6.77 12.97
C GLY A 50 -8.80 5.69 12.18
N THR A 51 -8.05 4.88 11.42
CA THR A 51 -8.57 3.85 10.51
C THR A 51 -8.26 2.44 10.99
N LYS A 52 -8.81 1.44 10.30
CA LYS A 52 -8.51 0.01 10.49
C LYS A 52 -8.15 -0.64 9.15
N LEU A 53 -7.26 0.02 8.42
CA LEU A 53 -6.76 -0.46 7.14
C LEU A 53 -6.13 -1.84 7.29
N LYS A 54 -6.36 -2.66 6.28
CA LYS A 54 -5.67 -3.94 6.07
C LYS A 54 -4.92 -3.84 4.75
N VAL A 55 -3.77 -4.50 4.68
CA VAL A 55 -2.99 -4.60 3.44
C VAL A 55 -3.32 -5.93 2.77
N LYS A 56 -3.78 -5.86 1.52
CA LYS A 56 -3.95 -7.01 0.64
C LYS A 56 -2.74 -7.15 -0.26
N THR A 57 -2.37 -8.38 -0.60
CA THR A 57 -1.22 -8.69 -1.45
C THR A 57 -1.56 -9.82 -2.43
N ARG A 58 -0.67 -10.09 -3.38
CA ARG A 58 -0.75 -11.22 -4.33
C ARG A 58 0.52 -12.05 -4.25
N PHE A 59 0.78 -12.69 -3.11
CA PHE A 59 2.02 -13.45 -2.92
C PHE A 59 2.13 -14.68 -3.84
N HIS A 60 1.03 -15.15 -4.43
CA HIS A 60 1.10 -16.20 -5.47
C HIS A 60 1.91 -15.77 -6.71
N LEU A 61 2.07 -14.45 -6.92
CA LEU A 61 2.88 -13.87 -7.99
C LEU A 61 4.29 -13.47 -7.52
N PHE A 62 4.65 -13.69 -6.25
CA PHE A 62 5.98 -13.38 -5.75
C PHE A 62 7.01 -14.33 -6.37
N ASN A 63 8.05 -13.72 -6.97
CA ASN A 63 9.23 -14.39 -7.48
C ASN A 63 10.48 -13.80 -6.79
N PRO A 64 11.22 -14.57 -5.97
CA PRO A 64 12.37 -14.04 -5.24
C PRO A 64 13.49 -13.52 -6.15
N GLU A 65 13.68 -14.10 -7.34
CA GLU A 65 14.73 -13.68 -8.29
C GLU A 65 14.47 -12.28 -8.85
N GLU A 66 13.21 -11.88 -9.00
CA GLU A 66 12.84 -10.54 -9.49
C GLU A 66 13.02 -9.45 -8.42
N TRP A 67 13.03 -9.86 -7.14
CA TRP A 67 13.12 -8.98 -5.98
C TRP A 67 14.46 -9.08 -5.26
N ASP A 68 15.44 -9.77 -5.86
CA ASP A 68 16.79 -9.81 -5.31
C ASP A 68 17.39 -8.40 -5.22
N GLY A 69 18.03 -8.10 -4.09
CA GLY A 69 18.57 -6.77 -3.79
C GLY A 69 17.54 -5.66 -3.54
N ALA A 70 16.23 -5.93 -3.59
CA ALA A 70 15.18 -4.94 -3.38
C ALA A 70 14.20 -5.33 -2.26
N SER A 71 13.94 -4.42 -1.33
CA SER A 71 13.00 -4.68 -0.22
C SER A 71 11.55 -4.38 -0.61
N TYR A 72 10.81 -5.38 -1.11
CA TYR A 72 9.37 -5.25 -1.41
C TYR A 72 8.53 -4.79 -0.20
N ALA A 73 8.93 -5.16 1.02
CA ALA A 73 8.28 -4.69 2.24
C ALA A 73 8.46 -3.18 2.46
N SER A 74 9.66 -2.65 2.21
CA SER A 74 9.92 -1.22 2.30
C SER A 74 9.09 -0.42 1.31
N HIS A 75 8.88 -0.95 0.09
CA HIS A 75 8.06 -0.29 -0.93
C HIS A 75 6.60 -0.11 -0.46
N CYS A 76 5.98 -1.17 0.09
CA CYS A 76 4.66 -1.04 0.69
C CYS A 76 4.66 -0.20 1.98
N GLY A 77 5.75 -0.24 2.76
CA GLY A 77 5.94 0.62 3.93
C GLY A 77 5.88 2.11 3.58
N GLU A 78 6.53 2.51 2.48
CA GLU A 78 6.52 3.91 2.02
C GLU A 78 5.13 4.37 1.55
N LEU A 79 4.34 3.48 0.92
CA LEU A 79 2.93 3.76 0.64
C LEU A 79 2.15 4.06 1.94
N LEU A 80 2.36 3.26 2.98
CA LEU A 80 1.70 3.45 4.28
C LEU A 80 2.18 4.73 4.99
N ASN A 81 3.47 5.07 4.88
CA ASN A 81 4.03 6.33 5.38
C ASN A 81 3.39 7.53 4.67
N GLY A 82 3.20 7.44 3.35
CA GLY A 82 2.44 8.41 2.56
C GLY A 82 1.03 8.62 3.09
N VAL A 83 0.30 7.54 3.38
CA VAL A 83 -1.05 7.60 4.01
C VAL A 83 -0.98 8.27 5.39
N ALA A 84 -0.05 7.86 6.24
CA ALA A 84 0.06 8.38 7.61
C ALA A 84 0.29 9.90 7.62
N SER A 85 1.20 10.40 6.77
CA SER A 85 1.53 11.82 6.68
C SER A 85 0.34 12.69 6.24
N MET A 86 -0.54 12.17 5.37
CA MET A 86 -1.77 12.87 4.98
C MET A 86 -2.69 13.15 6.18
N CYS A 87 -2.58 12.37 7.25
CA CYS A 87 -3.46 12.48 8.41
C CYS A 87 -2.94 13.42 9.50
N GLU A 88 -1.79 14.07 9.30
CA GLU A 88 -1.31 15.13 10.19
C GLU A 88 -2.21 16.38 10.14
N ARG A 89 -2.90 16.61 9.02
CA ARG A 89 -3.84 17.72 8.85
C ARG A 89 -5.28 17.24 9.14
N PRO A 90 -6.07 17.91 10.02
CA PRO A 90 -7.41 17.46 10.38
C PRO A 90 -8.38 17.28 9.20
N ALA A 91 -8.34 18.18 8.21
CA ALA A 91 -9.19 18.10 7.02
C ALA A 91 -8.88 16.85 6.19
N SER A 92 -7.59 16.63 5.89
CA SER A 92 -7.11 15.46 5.16
C SER A 92 -7.38 14.16 5.93
N LYS A 93 -7.14 14.14 7.26
CA LYS A 93 -7.46 12.99 8.13
C LYS A 93 -8.91 12.53 7.99
N LYS A 94 -9.88 13.46 8.07
CA LYS A 94 -11.32 13.14 7.92
C LYS A 94 -11.64 12.60 6.53
N ALA A 95 -11.01 13.16 5.49
CA ALA A 95 -11.20 12.70 4.12
C ALA A 95 -10.63 11.29 3.91
N ILE A 96 -9.40 11.02 4.37
CA ILE A 96 -8.77 9.70 4.31
C ILE A 96 -9.61 8.66 5.05
N ALA A 97 -10.02 8.93 6.28
CA ALA A 97 -10.82 7.99 7.07
C ALA A 97 -12.16 7.60 6.42
N ARG A 98 -12.71 8.49 5.56
CA ARG A 98 -13.94 8.25 4.81
C ARG A 98 -13.70 7.57 3.46
N LYS A 99 -12.70 8.04 2.72
CA LYS A 99 -12.46 7.67 1.31
C LYS A 99 -11.53 6.45 1.18
N VAL A 100 -10.62 6.19 2.13
CA VAL A 100 -9.67 5.06 2.07
C VAL A 100 -10.11 3.97 3.04
N THR A 101 -10.62 2.87 2.51
CA THR A 101 -11.16 1.72 3.26
C THR A 101 -10.23 0.50 3.24
N GLY A 102 -9.24 0.49 2.35
CA GLY A 102 -8.24 -0.57 2.29
C GLY A 102 -6.98 -0.17 1.52
N VAL A 103 -5.94 -0.97 1.70
CA VAL A 103 -4.66 -0.83 1.01
C VAL A 103 -4.35 -2.15 0.29
N ALA A 104 -3.81 -2.08 -0.91
CA ALA A 104 -3.34 -3.23 -1.67
C ALA A 104 -1.92 -2.98 -2.15
N CYS A 105 -0.97 -3.85 -1.79
CA CYS A 105 0.40 -3.85 -2.27
C CYS A 105 0.60 -5.12 -3.09
N LEU A 106 0.55 -4.99 -4.41
CA LEU A 106 0.38 -6.10 -5.33
C LEU A 106 1.71 -6.41 -6.03
N PHE A 107 2.09 -7.68 -6.06
CA PHE A 107 3.14 -8.13 -6.99
C PHE A 107 2.53 -8.16 -8.41
N PRO A 108 3.20 -7.58 -9.40
CA PRO A 108 2.69 -7.53 -10.76
C PRO A 108 2.87 -8.90 -11.46
N ARG A 109 2.17 -9.12 -12.59
CA ARG A 109 2.29 -10.36 -13.37
C ARG A 109 3.51 -10.30 -14.31
N PRO A 110 4.35 -11.34 -14.40
CA PRO A 110 5.36 -11.45 -15.47
C PRO A 110 4.74 -11.76 -16.85
N PRO A 111 5.37 -11.37 -17.99
CA PRO A 111 6.50 -10.46 -18.11
C PRO A 111 6.03 -9.00 -18.17
N LEU A 112 6.72 -8.17 -17.38
CA LEU A 112 6.42 -6.79 -17.03
C LEU A 112 6.65 -5.75 -18.15
N PHE A 113 6.13 -5.99 -19.35
CA PHE A 113 6.36 -5.20 -20.57
C PHE A 113 7.74 -5.45 -21.24
N PRO A 114 7.80 -5.46 -22.59
CA PRO A 114 9.06 -5.27 -23.31
C PRO A 114 9.79 -4.01 -22.82
N LYS A 115 11.14 -4.01 -22.87
CA LYS A 115 11.95 -2.79 -22.69
C LYS A 115 11.36 -1.66 -23.55
N GLY A 116 10.90 -0.58 -22.92
CA GLY A 116 10.37 0.60 -23.61
C GLY A 116 8.84 0.74 -23.63
N THR A 117 8.09 -0.20 -23.04
CA THR A 117 6.62 -0.09 -22.93
C THR A 117 6.20 0.29 -21.51
N GLN A 118 5.48 1.40 -21.39
CA GLN A 118 4.96 1.90 -20.12
C GLN A 118 3.61 1.24 -19.78
N PRO A 119 3.37 0.81 -18.53
CA PRO A 119 2.05 0.40 -18.09
C PRO A 119 1.07 1.58 -18.19
N ALA A 120 0.05 1.43 -19.03
CA ALA A 120 -1.16 2.22 -18.97
C ALA A 120 -2.09 1.60 -17.93
N LEU A 121 -2.16 2.15 -16.72
CA LEU A 121 -3.18 1.77 -15.72
C LEU A 121 -3.50 2.98 -14.81
N PHE A 122 -3.98 4.06 -15.44
CA PHE A 122 -4.50 5.24 -14.73
C PHE A 122 -5.97 5.00 -14.38
N GLY A 123 -6.23 4.50 -13.17
CA GLY A 123 -7.60 4.35 -12.65
C GLY A 123 -8.12 5.56 -11.86
N ALA A 124 -7.26 6.53 -11.52
CA ALA A 124 -7.61 7.60 -10.56
C ALA A 124 -7.22 9.02 -10.98
N LEU A 125 -6.34 9.20 -11.96
CA LEU A 125 -5.99 10.53 -12.49
C LEU A 125 -6.81 10.79 -13.76
N ASP A 126 -7.65 11.81 -13.72
CA ASP A 126 -8.27 12.32 -14.95
C ASP A 126 -7.18 13.00 -15.79
N CYS A 127 -6.63 12.27 -16.76
CA CYS A 127 -5.62 12.79 -17.68
C CYS A 127 -6.17 13.81 -18.69
N THR A 128 -7.49 14.02 -18.72
CA THR A 128 -8.11 15.10 -19.48
C THR A 128 -8.08 16.43 -18.72
N ASN A 129 -7.91 16.40 -17.38
CA ASN A 129 -7.69 17.59 -16.56
C ASN A 129 -6.28 18.19 -16.83
N PRO A 130 -6.18 19.47 -17.24
CA PRO A 130 -4.90 20.12 -17.53
C PRO A 130 -3.89 20.09 -16.36
N ALA A 131 -4.37 20.10 -15.11
CA ALA A 131 -3.53 20.05 -13.92
C ALA A 131 -2.81 18.69 -13.77
N ASN A 132 -3.41 17.62 -14.30
CA ASN A 132 -2.94 16.24 -14.16
C ASN A 132 -2.16 15.76 -15.39
N LYS A 133 -2.23 16.49 -16.51
CA LYS A 133 -1.59 16.14 -17.78
C LYS A 133 -0.09 15.92 -17.63
N LYS A 134 0.60 16.77 -16.86
CA LYS A 134 2.05 16.60 -16.63
C LYS A 134 2.35 15.32 -15.87
N SER A 135 1.55 14.96 -14.88
CA SER A 135 1.68 13.70 -14.16
C SER A 135 1.44 12.54 -15.14
N CYS A 136 0.30 12.47 -15.83
CA CYS A 136 -0.02 11.34 -16.71
C CYS A 136 1.03 11.00 -17.79
N TYR A 137 1.78 11.99 -18.27
CA TYR A 137 2.77 11.84 -19.33
C TYR A 137 4.22 12.01 -18.89
N SER A 138 4.49 12.29 -17.61
CA SER A 138 5.86 12.33 -17.10
C SER A 138 6.32 10.96 -16.62
N ASN A 139 7.64 10.80 -16.56
CA ASN A 139 8.31 9.73 -15.81
C ASN A 139 8.18 9.88 -14.29
N THR A 140 7.32 10.80 -13.81
CA THR A 140 7.15 11.15 -12.40
C THR A 140 5.70 11.02 -11.92
N ALA A 141 4.75 10.55 -12.75
CA ALA A 141 3.42 10.16 -12.26
C ALA A 141 3.47 8.91 -11.38
N PRO A 142 2.47 8.74 -10.49
CA PRO A 142 2.13 7.49 -9.84
C PRO A 142 1.72 6.37 -10.83
N ARG A 143 2.63 5.86 -11.67
CA ARG A 143 2.29 4.82 -12.66
C ARG A 143 1.76 3.53 -12.01
N HIS A 144 2.04 3.40 -10.72
CA HIS A 144 1.80 2.20 -9.95
C HIS A 144 0.87 2.42 -8.75
N ILE A 145 0.52 3.67 -8.40
CA ILE A 145 -0.32 3.96 -7.23
C ILE A 145 -1.64 4.62 -7.68
N MET A 146 -2.77 4.05 -7.25
CA MET A 146 -4.09 4.59 -7.54
C MET A 146 -5.07 4.39 -6.38
N LEU A 147 -6.05 5.28 -6.22
CA LEU A 147 -7.18 5.09 -5.31
C LEU A 147 -8.44 4.80 -6.13
N TRP A 148 -8.97 3.58 -6.03
CA TRP A 148 -10.20 3.20 -6.73
C TRP A 148 -11.20 2.53 -5.77
N LYS A 149 -12.44 3.03 -5.75
CA LYS A 149 -13.52 2.53 -4.88
C LYS A 149 -13.10 2.36 -3.42
N GLY A 150 -12.25 3.26 -2.94
CA GLY A 150 -11.72 3.30 -1.59
C GLY A 150 -10.55 2.35 -1.29
N VAL A 151 -10.03 1.63 -2.28
CA VAL A 151 -8.81 0.84 -2.14
C VAL A 151 -7.63 1.59 -2.75
N LEU A 152 -6.68 1.99 -1.90
CA LEU A 152 -5.40 2.52 -2.35
C LEU A 152 -4.53 1.34 -2.79
N THR A 153 -4.33 1.22 -4.10
CA THR A 153 -3.60 0.13 -4.72
C THR A 153 -2.24 0.61 -5.17
N TYR A 154 -1.22 -0.18 -4.87
CA TYR A 154 0.13 -0.04 -5.35
C TYR A 154 0.56 -1.34 -6.03
N ASP A 155 0.76 -1.30 -7.35
CA ASP A 155 1.39 -2.38 -8.11
C ASP A 155 2.91 -2.25 -7.96
N MET A 156 3.52 -3.01 -7.05
CA MET A 156 4.89 -2.78 -6.61
C MET A 156 5.91 -3.04 -7.72
N HIS A 157 6.84 -2.09 -7.91
CA HIS A 157 8.00 -2.25 -8.77
C HIS A 157 9.30 -1.96 -8.01
N LYS A 158 10.36 -2.72 -8.31
CA LYS A 158 11.65 -2.64 -7.62
C LYS A 158 12.42 -1.32 -7.84
N ASP A 159 12.13 -0.64 -8.96
CA ASP A 159 12.80 0.59 -9.38
C ASP A 159 12.00 1.84 -8.96
N ASP A 160 10.88 1.66 -8.25
CA ASP A 160 10.03 2.77 -7.82
C ASP A 160 10.70 3.55 -6.68
N ALA A 161 10.77 4.87 -6.86
CA ALA A 161 11.26 5.82 -5.87
C ALA A 161 10.17 6.83 -5.50
N ASN A 162 10.36 7.56 -4.39
CA ASN A 162 9.44 8.61 -3.93
C ASN A 162 7.99 8.12 -3.77
N ILE A 163 7.81 6.86 -3.34
CA ILE A 163 6.50 6.19 -3.20
C ILE A 163 5.60 6.98 -2.22
N ALA A 164 6.15 7.44 -1.09
CA ALA A 164 5.40 8.25 -0.12
C ALA A 164 4.88 9.56 -0.74
N ASP A 165 5.74 10.30 -1.44
CA ASP A 165 5.37 11.55 -2.10
C ASP A 165 4.28 11.34 -3.16
N THR A 166 4.48 10.32 -3.98
CA THR A 166 3.55 9.86 -5.00
C THR A 166 2.20 9.49 -4.40
N THR A 167 2.20 8.79 -3.26
CA THR A 167 0.99 8.42 -2.52
C THR A 167 0.23 9.66 -2.05
N ARG A 168 0.93 10.65 -1.47
CA ARG A 168 0.30 11.90 -1.05
C ARG A 168 -0.37 12.61 -2.22
N ALA A 169 0.30 12.70 -3.37
CA ALA A 169 -0.25 13.33 -4.55
C ALA A 169 -1.54 12.64 -5.05
N VAL A 170 -1.56 11.30 -5.09
CA VAL A 170 -2.77 10.52 -5.44
C VAL A 170 -3.90 10.80 -4.47
N LEU A 171 -3.60 10.81 -3.16
CA LEU A 171 -4.60 11.05 -2.14
C LEU A 171 -5.11 12.49 -2.18
N GLU A 172 -4.25 13.48 -2.31
CA GLU A 172 -4.63 14.89 -2.45
C GLU A 172 -5.58 15.11 -3.62
N GLU A 173 -5.28 14.53 -4.79
CA GLU A 173 -6.14 14.62 -5.97
C GLU A 173 -7.49 13.92 -5.72
N ALA A 174 -7.47 12.70 -5.19
CA ALA A 174 -8.69 11.95 -4.93
C ALA A 174 -9.52 12.52 -3.76
N MET A 175 -8.94 13.38 -2.93
CA MET A 175 -9.63 14.07 -1.84
C MET A 175 -10.35 15.35 -2.29
N LYS A 176 -10.00 15.92 -3.46
CA LYS A 176 -10.79 16.99 -4.10
C LYS A 176 -12.24 16.53 -4.35
#